data_AF-A0A851X340-F1
#
_entry.id   AF-A0A851X340-F1
#
_cell.length_a   1.000
_cell.length_b   1.000
_cell.length_c   1.000
_cell.angle_alpha   90.00
_cell.angle_beta   90.00
_cell.angle_gamma   90.00
#
_symmetry.space_group_name_H-M   'P 1'
#
loop_
_entity.id
_entity.type
_entity.pdbx_description
1 polymer ?
#
loop_
_entity_poly.entity_id
_entity_poly.type
_entity_poly.pdbx_seq_one_letter_code
_entity_poly.pdbx_strand_id
1 'polypeptide(L)'
;FNKQKLHSLVTERCYPDMVRGNRYKTIRWRFLESLEPPRVVHVRCDSIMNRGNLYAQVTVRMHSRQILAIYDRFGRLMYGGEEIPKDVLEYVVFERYLVNPHGTWRMHGKIIPAWAPSKDPILKTVMIPGPALDPSQEHE
;
A
#
# COMPACT_ATOMS: atom_id res chain seq x y z
N PHE A 1 -11.34 -4.41 12.59
CA PHE A 1 -9.95 -4.49 12.09
C PHE A 1 -9.14 -5.41 13.00
N ASN A 2 -8.56 -6.50 12.47
CA ASN A 2 -7.80 -7.47 13.26
C ASN A 2 -6.29 -7.20 13.14
N LYS A 3 -5.71 -6.52 14.15
CA LYS A 3 -4.29 -6.16 14.20
C LYS A 3 -3.37 -7.38 14.27
N GLN A 4 -3.72 -8.34 15.12
CA GLN A 4 -2.92 -9.55 15.35
C GLN A 4 -2.77 -10.35 14.06
N LYS A 5 -3.89 -10.55 13.33
CA LYS A 5 -3.84 -11.24 12.05
C LYS A 5 -3.01 -10.46 11.03
N LEU A 6 -3.14 -9.14 10.98
CA LEU A 6 -2.35 -8.33 10.04
C LEU A 6 -0.85 -8.46 10.28
N HIS A 7 -0.39 -8.44 11.54
CA HIS A 7 1.04 -8.65 11.87
C HIS A 7 1.59 -10.00 11.38
N SER A 8 0.74 -11.03 11.26
CA SER A 8 1.15 -12.31 10.69
C SER A 8 1.24 -12.33 9.16
N LEU A 9 0.60 -11.38 8.47
CA LEU A 9 0.47 -11.33 7.00
C LEU A 9 1.37 -10.30 6.34
N VAL A 10 1.79 -9.26 7.06
CA VAL A 10 2.63 -8.18 6.55
C VAL A 10 3.89 -8.03 7.38
N THR A 11 4.96 -7.53 6.78
CA THR A 11 6.20 -7.27 7.50
C THR A 11 6.07 -6.03 8.38
N GLU A 12 6.99 -5.89 9.32
CA GLU A 12 7.13 -4.76 10.21
C GLU A 12 7.36 -3.45 9.44
N ARG A 13 7.95 -3.54 8.23
CA ARG A 13 8.14 -2.40 7.33
C ARG A 13 6.84 -1.94 6.67
N CYS A 14 5.99 -2.88 6.24
CA CYS A 14 4.74 -2.62 5.52
C CYS A 14 3.60 -2.19 6.47
N TYR A 15 3.57 -2.75 7.68
CA TYR A 15 2.54 -2.48 8.67
C TYR A 15 2.25 -0.98 8.93
N PRO A 16 3.26 -0.12 9.24
CA PRO A 16 3.00 1.29 9.51
C PRO A 16 2.43 2.03 8.29
N ASP A 17 2.87 1.68 7.08
CA ASP A 17 2.41 2.30 5.84
C ASP A 17 0.93 1.98 5.58
N MET A 18 0.47 0.78 5.95
CA MET A 18 -0.95 0.39 5.84
C MET A 18 -1.84 1.00 6.92
N VAL A 19 -1.32 1.19 8.15
CA VAL A 19 -2.15 1.50 9.33
C VAL A 19 -2.13 2.98 9.70
N ARG A 20 -0.99 3.68 9.59
CA ARG A 20 -0.79 5.03 10.16
C ARG A 20 -1.78 6.06 9.60
N GLY A 21 -1.97 6.09 8.28
CA GLY A 21 -2.91 7.01 7.62
C GLY A 21 -4.39 6.68 7.84
N ASN A 22 -4.68 5.46 8.32
CA ASN A 22 -6.01 4.87 8.36
C ASN A 22 -6.56 4.66 9.78
N ARG A 23 -5.79 5.03 10.81
CA ARG A 23 -6.14 4.79 12.22
C ARG A 23 -7.52 5.30 12.65
N TYR A 24 -7.97 6.40 12.07
CA TYR A 24 -9.25 7.06 12.37
C TYR A 24 -10.20 7.08 11.16
N LYS A 25 -10.07 6.09 10.27
CA LYS A 25 -10.86 5.95 9.06
C LYS A 25 -11.49 4.57 9.02
N THR A 26 -12.68 4.47 8.45
CA THR A 26 -13.31 3.18 8.16
C THR A 26 -13.05 2.83 6.70
N ILE A 27 -12.43 1.68 6.45
CA ILE A 27 -12.15 1.19 5.09
C ILE A 27 -13.10 0.04 4.80
N ARG A 28 -13.83 0.15 3.68
CA ARG A 28 -14.54 -0.95 3.06
C ARG A 28 -13.83 -1.32 1.77
N TRP A 29 -13.22 -2.49 1.74
CA TRP A 29 -12.55 -3.03 0.58
C TRP A 29 -13.16 -4.38 0.21
N ARG A 30 -13.43 -4.59 -1.07
CA ARG A 30 -13.91 -5.87 -1.62
C ARG A 30 -13.05 -6.27 -2.80
N PHE A 31 -12.64 -7.53 -2.80
CA PHE A 31 -12.10 -8.19 -3.98
C PHE A 31 -13.25 -8.73 -4.81
N LEU A 32 -13.30 -8.40 -6.11
CA LEU A 32 -14.32 -8.91 -7.00
C LEU A 32 -13.80 -10.10 -7.80
N GLU A 33 -12.82 -9.86 -8.66
CA GLU A 33 -12.27 -10.88 -9.55
C GLU A 33 -10.82 -10.58 -9.94
N SER A 34 -10.11 -11.62 -10.41
CA SER A 34 -8.81 -11.45 -11.07
C SER A 34 -9.05 -11.28 -12.56
N LEU A 35 -8.67 -10.14 -13.14
CA LEU A 35 -8.76 -9.91 -14.58
C LEU A 35 -7.70 -10.71 -15.33
N GLU A 36 -6.53 -10.85 -14.71
CA GLU A 36 -5.47 -11.75 -15.15
C GLU A 36 -4.93 -12.54 -13.95
N PRO A 37 -4.47 -13.80 -14.16
CA PRO A 37 -3.84 -14.56 -13.10
C PRO A 37 -2.56 -13.85 -12.60
N PRO A 38 -2.30 -13.80 -11.28
CA PRO A 38 -1.07 -13.23 -10.74
C PRO A 38 0.17 -13.89 -11.32
N ARG A 39 1.16 -13.10 -11.72
CA ARG A 39 2.43 -13.60 -12.30
C ARG A 39 3.62 -13.16 -11.48
N VAL A 40 4.53 -14.08 -11.20
CA VAL A 40 5.83 -13.75 -10.63
C VAL A 40 6.65 -13.01 -11.68
N VAL A 41 7.08 -11.79 -11.35
CA VAL A 41 7.86 -10.94 -12.25
C VAL A 41 9.35 -11.07 -11.93
N HIS A 42 9.67 -11.14 -10.64
CA HIS A 42 11.05 -11.06 -10.18
C HIS A 42 11.21 -11.76 -8.84
N VAL A 43 12.32 -12.48 -8.70
CA VAL A 43 12.73 -13.12 -7.45
C VAL A 43 14.14 -12.67 -7.13
N ARG A 44 14.36 -12.22 -5.90
CA ARG A 44 15.67 -11.86 -5.36
C ARG A 44 15.89 -12.55 -4.04
N CYS A 45 17.14 -12.91 -3.77
CA CYS A 45 17.58 -13.37 -2.47
C CYS A 45 18.79 -12.52 -2.10
N ASP A 46 18.77 -11.93 -0.92
CA ASP A 46 19.86 -11.08 -0.44
C ASP A 46 20.20 -11.38 1.01
N SER A 47 21.46 -11.13 1.37
CA SER A 47 21.94 -11.21 2.74
C SER A 47 22.05 -9.80 3.32
N ILE A 48 21.28 -9.50 4.36
CA ILE A 48 21.34 -8.18 5.00
C ILE A 48 22.40 -8.24 6.12
N MET A 49 23.46 -7.45 5.96
CA MET A 49 24.55 -7.18 6.92
C MET A 49 25.46 -8.37 7.30
N ASN A 50 24.92 -9.57 7.57
CA ASN A 50 25.67 -10.79 7.91
C ASN A 50 25.37 -11.91 6.90
N ARG A 51 26.38 -12.67 6.48
CA ARG A 51 26.24 -13.81 5.54
C ARG A 51 25.26 -14.89 6.02
N GLY A 52 24.89 -14.89 7.30
CA GLY A 52 23.93 -15.82 7.89
C GLY A 52 22.46 -15.40 7.76
N ASN A 53 22.14 -14.14 7.46
CA ASN A 53 20.76 -13.63 7.47
C ASN A 53 20.23 -13.46 6.04
N LEU A 54 19.64 -14.52 5.50
CA LEU A 54 19.10 -14.55 4.13
C LEU A 54 17.61 -14.21 4.09
N TYR A 55 17.27 -13.27 3.21
CA TYR A 55 15.89 -12.88 2.91
C TYR A 55 15.60 -13.11 1.44
N ALA A 56 14.46 -13.74 1.14
CA ALA A 56 13.94 -13.84 -0.21
C ALA A 56 12.83 -12.83 -0.42
N GLN A 57 12.86 -12.15 -1.55
CA GLN A 57 11.81 -11.26 -2.01
C GLN A 57 11.26 -11.73 -3.35
N VAL A 58 9.93 -11.76 -3.47
CA VAL A 58 9.21 -12.15 -4.68
C VAL A 58 8.27 -11.01 -5.04
N THR A 59 8.45 -10.46 -6.24
CA THR A 59 7.56 -9.45 -6.80
C THR A 59 6.53 -10.14 -7.68
N VAL A 60 5.25 -9.92 -7.39
CA VAL A 60 4.11 -10.49 -8.10
C VAL A 60 3.29 -9.37 -8.73
N ARG A 61 3.09 -9.46 -10.05
CA ARG A 61 2.14 -8.61 -10.78
C ARG A 61 0.73 -9.17 -10.56
N MET A 62 -0.17 -8.33 -10.05
CA MET A 62 -1.58 -8.63 -9.83
C MET A 62 -2.41 -7.64 -10.65
N HIS A 63 -3.35 -8.17 -11.44
CA HIS A 63 -4.32 -7.38 -12.18
C HIS A 63 -5.72 -7.85 -11.79
N SER A 64 -6.40 -7.03 -11.00
CA SER A 64 -7.66 -7.43 -10.35
C SER A 64 -8.67 -6.29 -10.35
N ARG A 65 -9.94 -6.66 -10.27
CA ARG A 65 -11.05 -5.73 -10.10
C ARG A 65 -11.43 -5.69 -8.62
N GLN A 66 -11.44 -4.48 -8.06
CA GLN A 66 -11.64 -4.25 -6.63
C GLN A 66 -12.60 -3.09 -6.40
N ILE A 67 -13.20 -3.03 -5.21
CA ILE A 67 -14.00 -1.90 -4.74
C ILE A 67 -13.32 -1.36 -3.48
N LEU A 68 -13.22 -0.03 -3.39
CA LEU A 68 -12.69 0.67 -2.23
C LEU A 68 -13.56 1.88 -1.89
N ALA A 69 -13.99 1.95 -0.63
CA ALA A 69 -14.62 3.12 -0.05
C ALA A 69 -13.96 3.44 1.30
N ILE A 70 -13.56 4.70 1.47
CA ILE A 70 -12.92 5.18 2.71
C ILE A 70 -13.79 6.26 3.33
N TYR A 71 -14.15 6.05 4.59
CA TYR A 71 -14.95 6.97 5.39
C TYR A 71 -14.11 7.67 6.45
N ASP A 72 -14.44 8.92 6.76
CA ASP A 72 -13.84 9.65 7.86
C ASP A 72 -14.33 9.14 9.22
N ARG A 73 -13.83 9.77 10.31
CA ARG A 73 -14.23 9.46 11.69
C ARG A 73 -15.70 9.71 12.00
N PHE A 74 -16.40 10.43 11.14
CA PHE A 74 -17.82 10.79 11.26
C PHE A 74 -18.70 9.96 10.30
N GLY A 75 -18.13 9.03 9.54
CA GLY A 75 -18.87 8.19 8.60
C GLY A 75 -19.17 8.85 7.25
N ARG A 76 -18.54 9.99 6.92
CA ARG A 76 -18.69 10.64 5.60
C ARG A 76 -17.70 10.03 4.60
N LEU A 77 -18.16 9.80 3.37
CA LEU A 77 -17.32 9.29 2.29
C LEU A 77 -16.20 10.28 1.93
N MET A 78 -14.95 9.83 1.93
CA MET A 78 -13.78 10.65 1.56
C MET A 78 -13.16 10.27 0.22
N TYR A 79 -13.20 8.98 -0.13
CA TYR A 79 -12.53 8.44 -1.31
C TYR A 79 -13.23 7.18 -1.81
N GLY A 80 -13.30 7.05 -3.14
CA GLY A 80 -13.88 5.89 -3.82
C GLY A 80 -15.41 5.82 -3.68
N GLY A 81 -15.96 4.61 -3.70
CA GLY A 81 -17.40 4.37 -3.61
C GLY A 81 -17.69 2.89 -3.36
N GLU A 82 -18.81 2.57 -2.70
CA GLU A 82 -19.12 1.17 -2.36
C GLU A 82 -19.52 0.34 -3.57
N GLU A 83 -20.06 0.94 -4.63
CA GLU A 83 -20.56 0.21 -5.80
C GLU A 83 -19.76 0.51 -7.08
N ILE A 84 -18.60 1.17 -6.95
CA ILE A 84 -17.77 1.55 -8.08
C ILE A 84 -16.57 0.59 -8.17
N PRO A 85 -16.65 -0.46 -9.01
CA PRO A 85 -15.51 -1.33 -9.26
C PRO A 85 -14.42 -0.57 -10.02
N LYS A 86 -13.16 -0.90 -9.70
CA LYS A 86 -11.98 -0.36 -10.38
C LYS A 86 -10.99 -1.46 -10.69
N ASP A 87 -10.42 -1.34 -11.87
CA ASP A 87 -9.38 -2.23 -12.35
C ASP A 87 -8.03 -1.72 -11.81
N VAL A 88 -7.34 -2.56 -11.05
CA VAL A 88 -6.11 -2.21 -10.33
C VAL A 88 -5.00 -3.13 -10.81
N LEU A 89 -3.96 -2.51 -11.39
CA LEU A 89 -2.71 -3.17 -11.72
C LEU A 89 -1.65 -2.81 -10.68
N GLU A 90 -1.11 -3.80 -9.99
CA GLU A 90 -0.14 -3.60 -8.93
C GLU A 90 0.96 -4.65 -8.87
N TYR A 91 2.12 -4.24 -8.38
CA TYR A 91 3.29 -5.08 -8.18
C TYR A 91 3.52 -5.22 -6.68
N VAL A 92 3.06 -6.33 -6.11
CA VAL A 92 3.16 -6.62 -4.68
C VAL A 92 4.45 -7.38 -4.41
N VAL A 93 5.22 -6.90 -3.44
CA VAL A 93 6.47 -7.54 -3.01
C VAL A 93 6.17 -8.33 -1.74
N PHE A 94 6.44 -9.63 -1.78
CA PHE A 94 6.45 -10.51 -0.61
C PHE A 94 7.87 -10.77 -0.17
N GLU A 95 8.07 -10.91 1.14
CA GLU A 95 9.36 -11.23 1.73
C GLU A 95 9.22 -12.41 2.69
N ARG A 96 10.27 -13.24 2.73
CA ARG A 96 10.42 -14.32 3.71
C ARG A 96 11.85 -14.35 4.23
N TYR A 97 11.99 -14.45 5.54
CA TYR A 97 13.27 -14.77 6.17
C TYR A 97 13.55 -16.26 6.01
N LEU A 98 14.56 -16.62 5.22
CA LEU A 98 14.81 -18.01 4.81
C LEU A 98 15.45 -18.86 5.89
N VAL A 99 16.21 -18.23 6.79
CA VAL A 99 16.97 -18.91 7.84
C VAL A 99 16.05 -19.45 8.92
N ASN A 100 14.91 -18.78 9.16
CA ASN A 100 13.91 -19.26 10.11
C ASN A 100 13.05 -20.35 9.46
N PRO A 101 13.07 -21.60 9.97
CA PRO A 101 12.25 -22.69 9.45
C PRO A 101 10.75 -22.38 9.50
N HIS A 102 10.32 -21.59 10.50
CA HIS A 102 8.93 -21.16 10.69
C HIS A 102 8.60 -19.84 9.97
N GLY A 103 9.53 -19.30 9.18
CA GLY A 103 9.31 -18.08 8.42
C GLY A 103 8.18 -18.28 7.40
N THR A 104 7.22 -17.36 7.37
CA THR A 104 6.13 -17.31 6.39
C THR A 104 6.37 -16.19 5.39
N TRP A 105 5.75 -16.31 4.22
CA TRP A 105 5.71 -15.20 3.25
C TRP A 105 4.78 -14.11 3.76
N ARG A 106 5.31 -12.88 3.84
CA ARG A 106 4.56 -11.71 4.30
C ARG A 106 4.68 -10.59 3.29
N MET A 107 3.63 -9.78 3.13
CA MET A 107 3.68 -8.61 2.25
C MET A 107 4.68 -7.60 2.80
N HIS A 108 5.65 -7.22 1.98
CA HIS A 108 6.73 -6.29 2.33
C HIS A 108 6.51 -4.90 1.75
N GLY A 109 5.95 -4.80 0.54
CA GLY A 109 5.71 -3.50 -0.09
C GLY A 109 4.97 -3.59 -1.40
N LYS A 110 4.84 -2.42 -2.05
CA LYS A 110 4.20 -2.26 -3.35
C LYS A 110 5.06 -1.36 -4.24
N ILE A 111 5.35 -1.80 -5.45
CA ILE A 111 6.04 -1.01 -6.45
C ILE A 111 4.99 -0.25 -7.27
N ILE A 112 5.14 1.06 -7.34
CA ILE A 112 4.33 1.95 -8.17
C ILE A 112 5.22 2.40 -9.33
N PRO A 113 4.98 1.92 -10.57
CA PRO A 113 5.80 2.35 -11.69
C PRO A 113 5.54 3.82 -12.01
N ALA A 114 6.55 4.52 -12.53
CA ALA A 114 6.45 5.95 -12.86
C ALA A 114 5.39 6.26 -13.92
N TRP A 115 5.10 5.29 -14.80
CA TRP A 115 4.06 5.40 -15.83
C TRP A 115 2.66 5.04 -15.34
N ALA A 116 2.49 4.60 -14.08
CA ALA A 116 1.17 4.28 -13.55
C ALA A 116 0.26 5.51 -13.62
N PRO A 117 -1.03 5.33 -13.97
CA PRO A 117 -1.97 6.43 -13.95
C PRO A 117 -2.09 7.00 -12.53
N SER A 118 -2.37 8.30 -12.44
CA SER A 118 -2.65 8.94 -11.16
C SER A 118 -3.86 8.30 -10.50
N LYS A 119 -3.84 8.25 -9.16
CA LYS A 119 -5.02 7.84 -8.38
C LYS A 119 -6.15 8.84 -8.60
N ASP A 120 -7.37 8.39 -8.35
CA ASP A 120 -8.53 9.27 -8.39
C ASP A 120 -8.34 10.46 -7.44
N PRO A 121 -8.91 11.63 -7.78
CA PRO A 121 -8.94 12.73 -6.86
C PRO A 121 -9.78 12.38 -5.62
N ILE A 122 -9.45 13.01 -4.50
CA ILE A 122 -10.31 13.00 -3.32
C ILE A 122 -11.53 13.90 -3.55
N LEU A 123 -12.63 13.62 -2.84
CA LEU A 123 -13.88 14.38 -3.00
C LEU A 123 -13.78 15.84 -2.55
N LYS A 124 -12.83 16.17 -1.66
CA LYS A 124 -12.67 17.51 -1.10
C LYS A 124 -11.66 18.34 -1.85
N THR A 125 -11.83 19.66 -1.83
CA THR A 125 -10.79 20.59 -2.27
C THR A 125 -9.70 20.74 -1.21
N VAL A 126 -8.48 21.02 -1.66
CA VAL A 126 -7.31 21.26 -0.80
C VAL A 126 -6.68 22.59 -1.21
N MET A 127 -6.41 23.44 -0.23
CA MET A 127 -5.61 24.65 -0.40
C MET A 127 -4.20 24.35 0.08
N ILE A 128 -3.22 24.68 -0.74
CA ILE A 128 -1.81 24.60 -0.39
C ILE A 128 -1.38 26.03 -0.03
N PRO A 129 -1.00 26.30 1.24
CA PRO A 129 -0.60 27.64 1.62
C PRO A 129 0.69 28.02 0.87
N GLY A 130 0.77 29.28 0.45
CA GLY A 130 1.99 29.83 -0.11
C GLY A 130 3.14 29.86 0.91
N PRO A 131 4.36 30.19 0.47
CA PRO A 131 5.48 30.36 1.38
C PRO A 131 5.15 31.42 2.43
N ALA A 132 5.41 31.10 3.71
CA ALA A 132 5.37 32.10 4.76
C ALA A 132 6.62 32.96 4.62
N LEU A 133 6.44 34.20 4.14
CA LEU A 133 7.54 35.15 4.07
C LEU A 133 7.86 35.69 5.46
N ASP A 134 9.14 35.84 5.72
CA ASP A 134 9.58 36.68 6.82
C ASP A 134 9.23 38.14 6.51
N PRO A 135 8.96 39.00 7.52
CA PRO A 135 8.58 40.40 7.31
C PRO A 135 9.58 41.22 6.48
N SER A 136 10.82 40.74 6.35
CA SER A 136 11.90 41.36 5.60
C SER A 136 12.05 40.85 4.16
N GLN A 137 11.22 39.91 3.71
CA GLN A 137 11.25 39.36 2.37
C GLN A 137 10.05 39.86 1.56
N GLU A 138 10.28 40.27 0.31
CA GLU A 138 9.22 40.59 -0.64
C GLU A 138 8.77 39.32 -1.37
N HIS A 139 7.50 39.25 -1.76
CA HIS A 139 7.00 38.18 -2.64
C HIS A 139 7.57 38.39 -4.05
N GLU A 140 8.41 37.48 -4.52
CA GLU A 140 8.75 37.32 -5.96
C GLU A 140 7.59 36.67 -6.74
#